data_AF-A0A6N2K3V9-F1
#
_entry.id   AF-A0A6N2K3V9-F1
#
_cell.length_a   1.000
_cell.length_b   1.000
_cell.length_c   1.000
_cell.angle_alpha   90.00
_cell.angle_beta   90.00
_cell.angle_gamma   90.00
#
_symmetry.space_group_name_H-M   'P 1'
#
loop_
_entity.id
_entity.type
_entity.pdbx_description
1 polymer ?
#
loop_
_entity_poly.entity_id
_entity_poly.type
_entity_poly.pdbx_seq_one_letter_code
_entity_poly.pdbx_strand_id
1 'polypeptide(L)'
;MKTTKGGKVMNPTDAYRKELRKKELKRNKKERKKVREVGILKKDPDVIKDQIEKLDLMKADGALDKARKHKKRQLEDTLSLVIKKRREYEDKMKEKGETPVMFSHLGPLRRRTSAEEEEREKHPKPEDSVYYHPTMNPTGAPPPGKPPMTPNSFIWCFILHN
;
A
#
# COMPACT_ATOMS: atom_id res chain seq x y z
N MET A 1 -8.17 36.90 0.10
CA MET A 1 -7.99 36.70 1.56
C MET A 1 -8.99 35.66 2.07
N LYS A 2 -8.60 34.72 2.93
CA LYS A 2 -9.53 33.72 3.51
C LYS A 2 -10.36 34.40 4.60
N THR A 3 -11.61 34.75 4.31
CA THR A 3 -12.55 35.34 5.28
C THR A 3 -13.25 34.24 6.09
N THR A 4 -13.71 34.58 7.29
CA THR A 4 -14.55 33.69 8.09
C THR A 4 -16.00 33.67 7.57
N LYS A 5 -16.82 32.72 8.02
CA LYS A 5 -18.25 32.61 7.66
C LYS A 5 -19.08 33.87 7.96
N GLY A 6 -18.52 34.83 8.71
CA GLY A 6 -19.13 36.13 9.03
C GLY A 6 -18.33 37.33 8.51
N GLY A 7 -17.57 37.18 7.42
CA GLY A 7 -16.91 38.31 6.73
C GLY A 7 -15.66 38.88 7.39
N LYS A 8 -15.41 38.60 8.68
CA LYS A 8 -14.18 39.04 9.37
C LYS A 8 -12.93 38.37 8.78
N VAL A 9 -11.90 39.18 8.53
CA VAL A 9 -10.56 38.72 8.09
C VAL A 9 -9.99 37.77 9.15
N MET A 10 -9.57 36.58 8.73
CA MET A 10 -9.14 35.54 9.65
C MET A 10 -7.75 35.85 10.22
N ASN A 11 -7.56 35.69 11.53
CA ASN A 11 -6.25 35.81 12.16
C ASN A 11 -5.28 34.75 11.58
N PRO A 12 -4.04 35.11 11.23
CA PRO A 12 -3.04 34.17 10.70
C PRO A 12 -2.83 32.93 11.59
N THR A 13 -2.90 33.08 12.92
CA THR A 13 -2.78 31.96 13.88
C THR A 13 -3.98 31.01 13.80
N ASP A 14 -5.19 31.55 13.65
CA ASP A 14 -6.39 30.73 13.51
C ASP A 14 -6.49 30.05 12.14
N ALA A 15 -5.91 30.67 11.11
CA ALA A 15 -5.75 30.03 9.81
C ALA A 15 -4.85 28.80 9.92
N TYR A 16 -3.70 28.91 10.62
CA TYR A 16 -2.79 27.79 10.85
C TYR A 16 -3.44 26.66 11.67
N ARG A 17 -4.13 26.98 12.77
CA ARG A 17 -4.88 25.99 13.58
C ARG A 17 -5.94 25.26 12.77
N LYS A 18 -6.70 25.98 11.94
CA LYS A 18 -7.71 25.38 11.05
C LYS A 18 -7.08 24.50 9.99
N GLU A 19 -5.92 24.86 9.46
CA GLU A 19 -5.19 24.03 8.52
C GLU A 19 -4.66 22.74 9.16
N LEU A 20 -4.15 22.81 10.39
CA LEU A 20 -3.77 21.62 11.17
C LEU A 20 -4.98 20.70 11.41
N ARG A 21 -6.10 21.25 11.91
CA ARG A 21 -7.34 20.48 12.12
C ARG A 21 -7.86 19.88 10.81
N LYS A 22 -7.74 20.59 9.68
CA LYS A 22 -8.12 20.07 8.36
C LYS A 22 -7.21 18.92 7.92
N LYS A 23 -5.89 19.00 8.18
CA LYS A 23 -4.94 17.91 7.91
C LYS A 23 -5.26 16.68 8.77
N GLU A 24 -5.53 16.88 10.05
CA GLU A 24 -5.93 15.83 10.99
C GLU A 24 -7.26 15.17 10.58
N LEU A 25 -8.31 15.95 10.32
CA LEU A 25 -9.60 15.44 9.85
C LEU A 25 -9.46 14.64 8.55
N LYS A 26 -8.56 15.07 7.63
CA LYS A 26 -8.25 14.33 6.41
C LYS A 26 -7.59 12.98 6.73
N ARG A 27 -6.66 12.91 7.70
CA ARG A 27 -6.04 11.66 8.15
C ARG A 27 -7.09 10.72 8.74
N ASN A 28 -7.91 11.19 9.68
CA ASN A 28 -8.99 10.41 10.30
C ASN A 28 -10.04 9.94 9.27
N LYS A 29 -10.31 10.73 8.23
CA LYS A 29 -11.22 10.30 7.15
C LYS A 29 -10.58 9.21 6.28
N LYS A 30 -9.29 9.28 5.99
CA LYS A 30 -8.56 8.22 5.26
C LYS A 30 -8.51 6.93 6.07
N GLU A 31 -8.21 7.01 7.35
CA GLU A 31 -8.20 5.87 8.26
C GLU A 31 -9.57 5.19 8.34
N ARG A 32 -10.64 5.97 8.59
CA ARG A 32 -12.00 5.42 8.60
C ARG A 32 -12.39 4.75 7.28
N LYS A 33 -11.93 5.26 6.14
CA LYS A 33 -12.13 4.61 4.84
C LYS A 33 -11.40 3.26 4.77
N LYS A 34 -10.13 3.20 5.18
CA LYS A 34 -9.35 1.95 5.22
C LYS A 34 -10.00 0.92 6.15
N VAL A 35 -10.41 1.33 7.36
CA VAL A 35 -11.11 0.45 8.31
C VAL A 35 -12.41 -0.07 7.70
N ARG A 36 -13.18 0.78 7.03
CA ARG A 36 -14.41 0.37 6.33
C ARG A 36 -14.13 -0.62 5.20
N GLU A 37 -13.09 -0.38 4.40
CA GLU A 37 -12.68 -1.27 3.32
C GLU A 37 -12.27 -2.65 3.84
N VAL A 38 -11.44 -2.70 4.88
CA VAL A 38 -11.04 -3.95 5.54
C VAL A 38 -12.25 -4.66 6.14
N GLY A 39 -13.17 -3.93 6.78
CA GLY A 39 -14.39 -4.50 7.34
C GLY A 39 -15.32 -5.10 6.29
N ILE A 40 -15.37 -4.55 5.07
CA ILE A 40 -16.13 -5.12 3.95
C ILE A 40 -15.42 -6.35 3.38
N LEU A 41 -14.10 -6.30 3.24
CA LEU A 41 -13.31 -7.40 2.68
C LEU A 41 -13.37 -8.66 3.56
N LYS A 42 -13.44 -8.48 4.88
CA LYS A 42 -13.60 -9.55 5.86
C LYS A 42 -14.98 -10.20 5.85
N LYS A 43 -15.98 -9.63 5.18
CA LYS A 43 -17.29 -10.29 5.04
C LYS A 43 -17.19 -11.37 3.98
N ASP A 44 -17.74 -12.53 4.28
CA ASP A 44 -17.80 -13.64 3.35
C ASP A 44 -19.03 -13.50 2.45
N PRO A 45 -18.85 -13.45 1.11
CA PRO A 45 -19.96 -13.30 0.18
C PRO A 45 -20.88 -14.51 0.20
N ASP A 46 -20.36 -15.71 0.47
CA ASP A 46 -21.15 -16.94 0.41
C ASP A 46 -22.13 -17.04 1.57
N VAL A 47 -21.75 -16.61 2.77
CA VAL A 47 -22.67 -16.50 3.91
C VAL A 47 -23.85 -15.55 3.60
N ILE A 48 -23.60 -14.48 2.84
CA ILE A 48 -24.65 -13.54 2.43
C ILE A 48 -25.53 -14.16 1.35
N LYS A 49 -24.97 -14.92 0.40
CA LYS A 49 -25.73 -15.66 -0.61
C LYS A 49 -26.63 -16.71 0.05
N ASP A 50 -26.11 -17.50 0.99
CA ASP A 50 -26.89 -18.51 1.71
C ASP A 50 -28.10 -17.88 2.44
N GLN A 51 -27.93 -16.67 2.98
CA GLN A 51 -29.03 -15.93 3.61
C GLN A 51 -30.07 -15.46 2.59
N ILE A 52 -29.65 -15.06 1.39
CA ILE A 52 -30.54 -14.70 0.29
C ILE A 52 -31.31 -15.93 -0.20
N GLU A 53 -30.61 -17.05 -0.40
CA GLU A 53 -31.21 -18.32 -0.83
C GLU A 53 -32.24 -18.83 0.18
N LYS A 54 -31.94 -18.78 1.49
CA LYS A 54 -32.92 -19.10 2.53
C LYS A 54 -34.17 -18.22 2.45
N LEU A 55 -34.01 -16.91 2.21
CA LEU A 55 -35.15 -16.00 2.04
C LEU A 55 -35.94 -16.28 0.75
N ASP A 56 -35.29 -16.77 -0.30
CA ASP A 56 -35.93 -17.14 -1.56
C ASP A 56 -36.66 -18.49 -1.49
N LEU A 57 -36.12 -19.48 -0.78
CA LEU A 57 -36.81 -20.74 -0.50
C LEU A 57 -38.10 -20.49 0.29
N MET A 58 -38.05 -19.64 1.33
CA MET A 58 -39.24 -19.24 2.09
C MET A 58 -40.27 -18.45 1.27
N LYS A 59 -39.86 -17.85 0.14
CA LYS A 59 -40.78 -17.19 -0.81
C LYS A 59 -41.44 -18.20 -1.75
N ALA A 60 -40.76 -19.31 -2.05
CA ALA A 60 -41.35 -20.41 -2.83
C ALA A 60 -42.43 -21.14 -2.01
N ASP A 61 -42.21 -21.28 -0.70
CA ASP A 61 -43.15 -21.95 0.22
C ASP A 61 -44.37 -21.08 0.64
N GLY A 62 -44.42 -19.80 0.24
CA GLY A 62 -45.55 -18.91 0.56
C GLY A 62 -45.29 -17.40 0.41
N ALA A 63 -46.25 -16.57 0.81
CA ALA A 63 -46.16 -15.12 0.66
C ALA A 63 -45.08 -14.50 1.58
N LEU A 64 -44.05 -13.90 0.97
CA LEU A 64 -42.99 -13.20 1.70
C LEU A 64 -43.46 -11.83 2.22
N ASP A 65 -43.31 -11.62 3.53
CA ASP A 65 -43.63 -10.36 4.21
C ASP A 65 -42.78 -9.16 3.69
N LYS A 66 -43.33 -7.94 3.74
CA LYS A 66 -42.67 -6.70 3.28
C LYS A 66 -41.32 -6.49 4.00
N ALA A 67 -41.25 -6.82 5.29
CA ALA A 67 -40.02 -6.77 6.07
C ALA A 67 -38.93 -7.72 5.53
N ARG A 68 -39.32 -8.95 5.15
CA ARG A 68 -38.41 -9.95 4.58
C ARG A 68 -37.93 -9.57 3.18
N LYS A 69 -38.79 -8.97 2.35
CA LYS A 69 -38.39 -8.37 1.06
C LYS A 69 -37.36 -7.26 1.24
N HIS A 70 -37.56 -6.39 2.24
CA HIS A 70 -36.60 -5.32 2.54
C HIS A 70 -35.25 -5.88 3.01
N LYS A 71 -35.27 -6.89 3.88
CA LYS A 71 -34.05 -7.59 4.33
C LYS A 71 -33.31 -8.25 3.18
N LYS A 72 -34.02 -8.90 2.25
CA LYS A 72 -33.43 -9.46 1.04
C LYS A 72 -32.69 -8.39 0.24
N ARG A 73 -33.33 -7.25 -0.02
CA ARG A 73 -32.72 -6.13 -0.74
C ARG A 73 -31.46 -5.59 -0.04
N GLN A 74 -31.48 -5.47 1.29
CA GLN A 74 -30.28 -5.04 2.04
C GLN A 74 -29.12 -6.04 1.92
N LEU A 75 -29.41 -7.34 1.91
CA LEU A 75 -28.41 -8.39 1.71
C LEU A 75 -27.85 -8.39 0.29
N GLU A 76 -28.71 -8.20 -0.73
CA GLU A 76 -28.29 -8.04 -2.13
C GLU A 76 -27.39 -6.80 -2.31
N ASP A 77 -27.77 -5.66 -1.74
CA ASP A 77 -26.96 -4.43 -1.75
C ASP A 77 -25.60 -4.65 -1.09
N THR A 78 -25.58 -5.37 0.05
CA THR A 78 -24.34 -5.72 0.75
C THR A 78 -23.47 -6.69 -0.06
N LEU A 79 -24.07 -7.70 -0.67
CA LEU A 79 -23.39 -8.70 -1.51
C LEU A 79 -22.73 -8.03 -2.71
N SER A 80 -23.45 -7.16 -3.41
CA SER A 80 -22.92 -6.43 -4.57
C SER A 80 -21.71 -5.57 -4.20
N LEU A 81 -21.73 -4.93 -3.02
CA LEU A 81 -20.62 -4.13 -2.52
C LEU A 81 -19.40 -5.00 -2.16
N VAL A 82 -19.61 -6.16 -1.53
CA VAL A 82 -18.53 -7.11 -1.18
C VAL A 82 -17.88 -7.67 -2.44
N ILE A 83 -18.67 -8.14 -3.40
CA ILE A 83 -18.17 -8.69 -4.68
C ILE A 83 -17.38 -7.63 -5.44
N LYS A 84 -17.92 -6.40 -5.55
CA LYS A 84 -17.23 -5.30 -6.22
C LYS A 84 -15.90 -4.98 -5.54
N LYS A 85 -15.85 -4.97 -4.20
CA LYS A 85 -14.62 -4.70 -3.45
C LYS A 85 -13.58 -5.81 -3.55
N ARG A 86 -14.00 -7.08 -3.60
CA ARG A 86 -13.09 -8.21 -3.85
C ARG A 86 -12.50 -8.14 -5.26
N ARG A 87 -13.33 -7.90 -6.29
CA ARG A 87 -12.86 -7.70 -7.66
C ARG A 87 -11.86 -6.54 -7.76
N GLU A 88 -12.18 -5.37 -7.21
CA GLU A 88 -11.26 -4.22 -7.18
C GLU A 88 -9.93 -4.52 -6.46
N TYR A 89 -9.95 -5.42 -5.46
CA TYR A 89 -8.73 -5.83 -4.74
C TYR A 89 -7.90 -6.80 -5.57
N GLU A 90 -8.54 -7.78 -6.21
CA GLU A 90 -7.90 -8.73 -7.12
C GLU A 90 -7.29 -8.01 -8.33
N ASP A 91 -8.02 -7.07 -8.95
CA ASP A 91 -7.51 -6.27 -10.07
C ASP A 91 -6.29 -5.44 -9.66
N LYS A 92 -6.30 -4.84 -8.46
CA LYS A 92 -5.13 -4.14 -7.91
C LYS A 92 -3.96 -5.07 -7.61
N MET A 93 -4.22 -6.34 -7.27
CA MET A 93 -3.16 -7.31 -7.06
C MET A 93 -2.60 -7.81 -8.39
N LYS A 94 -3.42 -7.94 -9.43
CA LYS A 94 -2.99 -8.24 -10.80
C LYS A 94 -2.20 -7.08 -11.40
N GLU A 95 -2.68 -5.84 -11.29
CA GLU A 95 -1.99 -4.63 -11.77
C GLU A 95 -0.64 -4.40 -11.06
N LYS A 96 -0.54 -4.72 -9.76
CA LYS A 96 0.75 -4.70 -9.04
C LYS A 96 1.64 -5.91 -9.35
N GLY A 97 1.06 -7.00 -9.84
CA GLY A 97 1.74 -8.21 -10.30
C GLY A 97 2.17 -8.14 -11.77
N GLU A 98 1.62 -7.21 -12.55
CA GLU A 98 2.06 -6.89 -13.91
C GLU A 98 3.30 -6.01 -13.83
N THR A 99 4.43 -6.62 -14.17
CA THR A 99 5.76 -6.02 -14.19
C THR A 99 5.80 -4.74 -15.06
N PRO A 100 6.53 -3.69 -14.63
CA PRO A 100 6.59 -2.43 -15.34
C PRO A 100 7.24 -2.62 -16.72
N VAL A 101 6.48 -2.26 -17.77
CA VAL A 101 6.98 -2.13 -19.13
C VAL A 101 7.91 -0.91 -19.19
N MET A 102 9.22 -1.21 -19.21
CA MET A 102 10.30 -0.49 -19.89
C MET A 102 10.85 0.81 -19.26
N PHE A 103 11.89 0.65 -18.42
CA PHE A 103 13.03 1.58 -18.39
C PHE A 103 14.28 0.82 -18.84
N SER A 104 14.57 0.85 -20.14
CA SER A 104 15.55 -0.01 -20.82
C SER A 104 17.04 0.41 -20.66
N HIS A 105 17.39 1.16 -19.62
CA HIS A 105 18.77 1.69 -19.45
C HIS A 105 19.39 1.33 -18.10
N LEU A 106 18.61 0.76 -17.18
CA LEU A 106 19.12 0.16 -15.95
C LEU A 106 18.57 -1.26 -15.93
N GLY A 107 19.46 -2.25 -15.95
CA GLY A 107 19.09 -3.65 -16.03
C GLY A 107 18.09 -4.06 -14.93
N PRO A 108 17.35 -5.16 -15.12
CA PRO A 108 16.34 -5.60 -14.18
C PRO A 108 16.95 -5.79 -12.79
N LEU A 109 16.46 -5.04 -11.79
CA LEU A 109 16.79 -5.28 -10.40
C LEU A 109 16.13 -6.60 -9.99
N ARG A 110 16.80 -7.72 -10.27
CA ARG A 110 16.49 -8.99 -9.63
C ARG A 110 16.60 -8.75 -8.14
N ARG A 111 15.47 -8.80 -7.43
CA ARG A 111 15.46 -8.84 -5.98
C ARG A 111 16.12 -10.18 -5.62
N ARG A 112 17.42 -10.13 -5.34
CA ARG A 112 18.20 -11.31 -4.96
C ARG A 112 17.57 -11.92 -3.71
N THR A 113 17.55 -13.24 -3.65
CA THR A 113 17.09 -13.93 -2.45
C THR A 113 18.09 -13.66 -1.32
N SER A 114 17.63 -13.66 -0.07
CA SER A 114 18.50 -13.43 1.10
C SER A 114 19.71 -14.37 1.13
N ALA A 115 19.59 -15.56 0.55
CA ALA A 115 20.69 -16.53 0.43
C ALA A 115 21.78 -16.11 -0.59
N GLU A 116 21.42 -15.47 -1.70
CA GLU A 116 22.40 -14.93 -2.66
C GLU A 116 23.12 -13.68 -2.12
N GLU A 117 22.47 -12.93 -1.24
CA GLU A 117 23.05 -11.76 -0.58
C GLU A 117 24.06 -12.20 0.49
N GLU A 118 23.74 -13.25 1.27
CA GLU A 118 24.60 -13.79 2.32
C GLU A 118 25.88 -14.49 1.79
N GLU A 119 25.82 -15.20 0.64
CA GLU A 119 27.02 -15.77 0.01
C GLU A 119 28.00 -14.68 -0.48
N ARG A 120 27.45 -13.56 -0.94
CA ARG A 120 28.23 -12.44 -1.46
C ARG A 120 28.89 -11.62 -0.37
N GLU A 121 28.31 -11.60 0.82
CA GLU A 121 28.94 -11.06 2.02
C GLU A 121 30.14 -11.90 2.47
N LYS A 122 30.07 -13.23 2.30
CA LYS A 122 31.15 -14.16 2.67
C LYS A 122 32.31 -14.16 1.67
N HIS A 123 32.02 -13.93 0.38
CA HIS A 123 33.03 -13.85 -0.68
C HIS A 123 32.87 -12.55 -1.51
N PRO A 124 33.33 -11.40 -0.97
CA PRO A 124 33.27 -10.15 -1.70
C PRO A 124 34.18 -10.23 -2.93
N LYS A 125 33.60 -9.99 -4.11
CA LYS A 125 34.40 -9.89 -5.34
C LYS A 125 35.12 -8.54 -5.37
N PRO A 126 36.35 -8.47 -5.90
CA PRO A 126 37.08 -7.20 -5.99
C PRO A 126 36.25 -6.09 -6.65
N GLU A 127 35.48 -6.42 -7.69
CA GLU A 127 34.63 -5.48 -8.45
C GLU A 127 33.51 -4.83 -7.63
N ASP A 128 33.19 -5.38 -6.46
CA ASP A 128 32.14 -4.89 -5.59
C ASP A 128 32.60 -3.78 -4.64
N SER A 129 33.92 -3.58 -4.55
CA SER A 129 34.50 -2.49 -3.77
C SER A 129 34.45 -1.20 -4.56
N VAL A 130 34.06 -0.11 -3.90
CA VAL A 130 34.13 1.26 -4.45
C VAL A 130 35.56 1.64 -4.86
N TYR A 131 36.57 0.97 -4.27
CA TYR A 131 37.98 1.23 -4.54
C TYR A 131 38.58 0.36 -5.66
N TYR A 132 37.78 -0.48 -6.31
CA TYR A 132 38.24 -1.35 -7.38
C TYR A 132 38.64 -0.58 -8.63
N HIS A 133 39.84 -0.89 -9.15
CA HIS A 133 40.26 -0.43 -10.46
C HIS A 133 41.03 -1.57 -11.16
N PRO A 134 40.63 -1.99 -12.37
CA PRO A 134 41.14 -3.21 -13.00
C PRO A 134 42.66 -3.22 -13.22
N THR A 135 43.28 -2.04 -13.38
CA THR A 135 44.72 -1.90 -13.60
C THR A 135 45.52 -1.36 -12.41
N MET A 136 44.89 -0.60 -11.50
CA MET A 136 45.59 0.16 -10.45
C MET A 136 45.30 -0.37 -9.04
N ASN A 137 44.18 -1.07 -8.86
CA ASN A 137 43.80 -1.74 -7.61
C ASN A 137 42.89 -2.95 -7.93
N PRO A 138 43.46 -4.02 -8.53
CA PRO A 138 42.68 -5.19 -8.92
C PRO A 138 42.15 -5.97 -7.72
N THR A 139 42.66 -5.70 -6.52
CA THR A 139 42.20 -6.31 -5.27
C THR A 139 41.01 -5.59 -4.62
N GLY A 140 40.68 -4.37 -5.08
CA GLY A 140 39.62 -3.57 -4.48
C GLY A 140 39.88 -3.16 -3.02
N ALA A 141 41.12 -3.23 -2.55
CA ALA A 141 41.46 -2.93 -1.16
C ALA A 141 41.29 -1.43 -0.88
N PRO A 142 40.68 -1.04 0.25
CA PRO A 142 40.55 0.36 0.59
C PRO A 142 41.93 0.97 0.87
N PRO A 143 42.15 2.24 0.50
CA PRO A 143 43.38 2.93 0.86
C PRO A 143 43.51 3.04 2.39
N PRO A 144 44.75 3.09 2.92
CA PRO A 144 44.99 3.12 4.36
C PRO A 144 44.24 4.27 5.03
N GLY A 145 43.48 3.96 6.09
CA GLY A 145 42.64 4.90 6.82
C GLY A 145 41.20 5.04 6.30
N LYS A 146 40.81 4.35 5.21
CA LYS A 146 39.42 4.29 4.77
C LYS A 146 38.80 2.91 5.03
N PRO A 147 37.53 2.83 5.46
CA PRO A 147 36.85 1.55 5.62
C PRO A 147 36.53 0.91 4.25
N PRO A 148 36.37 -0.42 4.17
CA PRO A 148 35.85 -1.06 2.97
C PRO A 148 34.43 -0.55 2.69
N MET A 149 34.18 -0.08 1.47
CA MET A 149 32.89 0.47 1.05
C MET A 149 32.36 -0.29 -0.16
N THR A 150 31.09 -0.70 -0.10
CA THR A 150 30.34 -1.26 -1.23
C THR A 150 29.34 -0.22 -1.75
N PRO A 151 28.96 -0.26 -3.03
CA PRO A 151 28.03 0.73 -3.60
C PRO A 151 26.65 0.75 -2.91
N ASN A 152 26.19 -0.38 -2.34
CA ASN A 152 24.95 -0.42 -1.55
C ASN A 152 25.07 0.28 -0.18
N SER A 153 26.28 0.42 0.36
CA SER A 153 26.51 1.10 1.65
C SER A 153 26.41 2.63 1.56
N PHE A 154 26.54 3.21 0.36
CA PHE A 154 26.42 4.67 0.16
C PHE A 154 25.02 5.20 0.47
N ILE A 155 23.99 4.40 0.19
CA ILE A 155 22.58 4.77 0.41
C ILE A 155 22.22 4.76 1.90
N TRP A 156 22.80 3.83 2.67
CA TRP A 156 22.54 3.71 4.11
C TRP A 156 23.19 4.81 4.95
N CYS A 157 24.38 5.30 4.55
CA CYS A 157 25.07 6.35 5.30
C CYS A 157 24.33 7.71 5.24
N PHE A 158 23.59 7.97 4.16
CA PHE A 158 22.82 9.22 3.99
C PHE A 158 21.54 9.27 4.83
N ILE A 159 21.01 8.10 5.25
CA ILE A 159 19.76 7.99 6.02
C ILE A 159 20.01 8.20 7.52
N LEU A 160 21.22 7.99 8.01
CA LEU A 160 21.57 8.12 9.44
C LEU A 160 21.93 9.54 9.89
N HIS A 161 21.99 10.51 8.97
CA HIS A 161 22.36 11.91 9.27
C HIS A 161 21.29 12.95 8.87
N ASN A 162 20.01 12.57 8.82
CA ASN A 162 18.88 13.52 8.80
C ASN A 162 17.81 13.19 9.84
#